data_AF-A0AA49GE10-F1
#
_entry.id   AF-A0AA49GE10-F1
#
_cell.length_a   1.000
_cell.length_b   1.000
_cell.length_c   1.000
_cell.angle_alpha   90.00
_cell.angle_beta   90.00
_cell.angle_gamma   90.00
#
_symmetry.space_group_name_H-M   'P 1'
#
loop_
_entity.id
_entity.type
_entity.pdbx_description
1 polymer ?
#
loop_
_entity_poly.entity_id
_entity_poly.type
_entity_poly.pdbx_seq_one_letter_code
_entity_poly.pdbx_strand_id
1 'polypeptide(L)' 'METQFITDDKGKKQSVILPIAEYEKLMEDLEELEDIKLYDKVKASNEEYVPFEEFLKNRKEKMNE' A
#
# COMPACT_ATOMS: atom_id res chain seq x y z
N MET A 1 19.64 6.28 -16.62
CA MET A 1 18.94 7.36 -17.36
C MET A 1 18.45 8.33 -16.32
N GLU A 2 18.62 9.63 -16.51
CA GLU A 2 18.12 10.64 -15.55
C GLU A 2 16.63 10.92 -15.78
N THR A 3 15.92 11.35 -14.74
CA THR A 3 14.50 11.73 -14.79
C THR A 3 14.27 12.84 -15.82
N GLN A 4 13.28 12.65 -16.70
CA GLN A 4 12.91 13.66 -17.70
C GLN A 4 11.50 14.17 -17.46
N PHE A 5 11.27 15.44 -17.76
CA PHE A 5 9.96 16.07 -17.62
C PHE A 5 9.42 16.49 -18.98
N ILE A 6 8.15 16.20 -19.24
CA ILE A 6 7.41 16.72 -20.38
C ILE A 6 6.63 17.94 -19.88
N THR A 7 6.83 19.09 -20.53
CA THR A 7 6.22 20.36 -20.17
C THR A 7 5.22 20.85 -21.21
N ASP A 8 4.27 21.68 -20.78
CA ASP A 8 3.44 22.45 -21.71
C ASP A 8 4.20 23.60 -22.39
N ASP A 9 3.51 24.34 -23.24
CA ASP A 9 4.00 25.50 -23.98
C ASP A 9 4.48 26.65 -23.07
N LYS A 10 4.04 26.66 -21.80
CA LYS A 10 4.42 27.62 -20.77
C LYS A 10 5.53 27.11 -19.86
N GLY A 11 6.07 25.91 -20.13
CA GLY A 11 7.14 25.28 -19.35
C GLY A 11 6.66 24.61 -18.05
N LYS A 12 5.34 24.46 -17.85
CA LYS A 12 4.81 23.75 -16.68
C LYS A 12 4.92 22.24 -16.91
N LYS A 13 5.52 21.53 -15.94
CA LYS A 13 5.65 20.06 -15.97
C LYS A 13 4.26 19.40 -15.93
N GLN A 14 3.99 18.55 -16.91
CA GLN A 14 2.73 17.80 -17.03
C GLN A 14 2.92 16.30 -16.75
N SER A 15 4.05 15.73 -17.17
CA SER A 15 4.38 14.34 -16.91
C SER A 15 5.89 14.14 -16.75
N VAL A 16 6.25 12.96 -16.27
CA VAL A 16 7.64 12.57 -15.98
C VAL A 16 7.90 11.21 -16.61
N ILE A 17 9.11 11.04 -17.14
CA ILE A 17 9.63 9.75 -17.59
C ILE A 17 10.69 9.33 -16.56
N LEU A 18 10.45 8.18 -15.94
CA LEU A 18 11.34 7.58 -14.95
C LEU A 18 11.96 6.30 -15.52
N PRO A 19 13.19 5.95 -15.13
CA PRO A 19 13.68 4.60 -15.25
C PRO A 19 12.71 3.62 -14.60
N ILE A 20 12.48 2.46 -15.21
CA ILE A 20 11.49 1.49 -14.71
C ILE A 20 11.76 1.08 -13.26
N ALA A 21 13.03 0.88 -12.88
CA ALA A 21 13.43 0.54 -11.53
C ALA A 21 13.07 1.62 -10.49
N GLU A 22 13.10 2.91 -10.86
CA GLU A 22 12.68 3.98 -9.96
C GLU A 22 11.16 4.02 -9.79
N TYR A 23 10.42 3.77 -10.88
CA TYR A 23 8.97 3.66 -10.81
C TYR A 23 8.53 2.46 -9.96
N GLU A 24 9.11 1.29 -10.18
CA GLU A 24 8.81 0.08 -9.41
C GLU A 24 9.10 0.28 -7.93
N LYS A 25 10.25 0.86 -7.59
CA LYS A 25 10.58 1.20 -6.21
C LYS A 25 9.57 2.17 -5.59
N LEU A 26 9.17 3.20 -6.33
CA LEU A 26 8.15 4.15 -5.85
C LEU A 26 6.82 3.44 -5.54
N MET A 27 6.42 2.46 -6.36
CA MET A 27 5.22 1.68 -6.12
C MET A 27 5.35 0.81 -4.87
N GLU A 28 6.49 0.14 -4.69
CA GLU A 28 6.79 -0.67 -3.50
C GLU A 28 6.76 0.18 -2.22
N ASP A 29 7.41 1.35 -2.23
CA ASP A 29 7.43 2.29 -1.09
C ASP A 29 6.00 2.78 -0.74
N LEU A 30 5.12 2.93 -1.74
CA LEU A 30 3.73 3.31 -1.52
C LEU A 30 2.89 2.18 -0.89
N GLU A 31 3.08 0.94 -1.35
CA GLU A 31 2.42 -0.25 -0.78
C GLU A 31 2.82 -0.45 0.69
N GLU A 32 4.11 -0.34 1.01
CA GLU A 32 4.60 -0.42 2.40
C GLU A 32 3.98 0.68 3.28
N LEU A 33 3.86 1.91 2.76
CA LEU A 33 3.24 3.00 3.49
C LEU A 33 1.73 2.77 3.74
N GLU A 34 1.03 2.13 2.82
CA GLU A 34 -0.37 1.75 3.00
C GLU A 34 -0.53 0.71 4.11
N ASP A 35 0.34 -0.30 4.14
CA ASP A 35 0.37 -1.33 5.20
C ASP A 35 0.62 -0.71 6.58
N ILE A 36 1.58 0.22 6.68
CA ILE A 36 1.85 0.96 7.93
C ILE A 36 0.61 1.73 8.39
N LYS A 37 -0.06 2.47 7.49
CA LYS A 37 -1.27 3.22 7.83
C LYS A 37 -2.40 2.30 8.28
N LEU A 38 -2.56 1.14 7.65
CA LEU A 38 -3.56 0.17 8.03
C LEU A 38 -3.26 -0.41 9.41
N TYR A 39 -2.01 -0.76 9.68
CA TYR A 39 -1.56 -1.22 10.99
C TYR A 39 -1.86 -0.19 12.08
N ASP A 40 -1.47 1.07 11.89
CA ASP A 40 -1.72 2.14 12.86
C ASP A 40 -3.22 2.34 13.13
N LYS A 41 -4.04 2.32 12.07
CA LYS A 41 -5.49 2.42 12.18
C LYS A 41 -6.09 1.29 13.03
N VAL A 42 -5.67 0.04 12.80
CA VAL A 42 -6.14 -1.14 13.56
C VAL A 42 -5.61 -1.13 14.99
N LYS A 43 -4.37 -0.67 15.21
CA LYS A 43 -3.85 -0.52 16.58
C LYS A 43 -4.56 0.58 17.36
N ALA A 44 -4.99 1.64 16.69
CA ALA A 44 -5.80 2.69 17.30
C ALA A 44 -7.26 2.27 17.59
N SER A 45 -7.82 1.30 16.87
CA SER A 45 -9.20 0.83 17.09
C SER A 45 -9.38 -0.05 18.34
N ASN A 46 -8.29 -0.37 19.06
CA ASN A 46 -8.27 -1.24 20.23
C ASN A 46 -9.05 -2.55 20.01
N GLU A 47 -8.89 -3.13 18.82
CA GLU A 47 -9.51 -4.40 18.43
C GLU A 47 -9.14 -5.53 19.39
N GLU A 48 -10.09 -6.42 19.62
CA GLU A 48 -9.91 -7.57 20.50
C GLU A 48 -8.88 -8.53 19.91
N TYR A 49 -7.87 -8.86 20.71
CA TYR A 49 -6.88 -9.85 20.32
C TYR A 49 -7.52 -11.24 20.33
N VAL A 50 -7.42 -11.93 19.20
CA VAL A 50 -7.83 -13.33 19.07
C VAL A 50 -6.61 -14.17 18.67
N PRO A 51 -6.29 -15.26 19.40
CA PRO A 51 -5.25 -16.20 18.99
C PRO A 51 -5.51 -16.76 17.59
N PHE A 52 -4.46 -16.94 16.79
CA PHE A 52 -4.58 -17.36 15.39
C PHE A 52 -5.36 -18.68 15.22
N GLU A 53 -5.12 -19.66 16.09
CA GLU A 53 -5.83 -20.95 16.08
C GLU A 53 -7.34 -20.78 16.33
N GLU A 54 -7.72 -19.90 17.24
CA GLU A 54 -9.12 -19.59 17.54
C GLU A 54 -9.79 -18.89 16.36
N PHE A 55 -9.10 -17.93 15.74
CA PHE A 55 -9.56 -17.27 14.52
C PHE A 55 -9.83 -18.29 13.40
N LEU A 56 -8.91 -19.24 13.17
CA LEU A 56 -9.06 -20.27 12.14
C LEU A 56 -10.26 -21.18 12.39
N LYS A 57 -10.49 -21.56 13.65
CA LYS A 57 -11.66 -22.36 14.05
C LYS A 57 -12.96 -21.59 13.75
N ASN A 58 -13.07 -20.36 14.25
CA ASN A 58 -14.26 -19.52 14.08
C ASN A 58 -14.57 -19.25 12.60
N ARG A 59 -13.54 -19.08 11.76
CA ARG A 59 -13.70 -18.88 10.32
C ARG A 59 -14.25 -20.12 9.61
N LYS A 60 -13.77 -21.32 9.96
CA LYS A 60 -14.25 -22.58 9.36
C LYS A 60 -15.70 -22.87 9.70
N GLU A 61 -16.11 -22.61 10.94
CA GLU A 61 -17.49 -22.78 11.39
C GLU A 61 -18.45 -21.88 10.59
N LYS A 62 -18.09 -20.60 10.38
CA LYS A 62 -18.86 -19.65 9.55
C LYS A 62 -18.95 -20.00 8.06
N MET A 63 -18.06 -20.83 7.53
CA MET A 63 -18.09 -21.26 6.12
C MET A 63 -18.97 -22.50 5.89
N ASN A 64 -19.38 -23.19 6.97
CA ASN A 64 -20.19 -24.40 6.92
C ASN A 64 -21.66 -24.14 7.29
N GLU A 65 -22.01 -22.91 7.68
CA GLU A 65 -23.39 -22.38 7.77
C GLU A 65 -23.83 -21.78 6.43
#